data_AF-A0A9W7JLW1-F1
#
_entry.id   AF-A0A9W7JLW1-F1
#
_cell.length_a   1.000
_cell.length_b   1.000
_cell.length_c   1.000
_cell.angle_alpha   90.00
_cell.angle_beta   90.00
_cell.angle_gamma   90.00
#
_symmetry.space_group_name_H-M   'P 1'
#
loop_
_entity.id
_entity.type
_entity.pdbx_description
1 polymer ?
#
loop_
_entity_poly.entity_id
_entity_poly.type
_entity_poly.pdbx_seq_one_letter_code
_entity_poly.pdbx_strand_id
1 'polypeptide(L)'
;MAASLLAREVSDLCLGKPPLRCLSISATVADALLALKRSGDNCVSVWNCNHGRLPGAADKVDAADLDECRCVGKVCMVDIISFLCKEENLSNPGTALQAPVSVIIRKTGGVVRHLEPNASLVEAIDLILEGAQNLVIPLEISGRNSRKKLLQNTLSNSTFHNNRQYCWLTQEDIVRYLVNSIGLFSQTAVNPINALDVIDAQNIATVHYDDPASSALPFIAQSLEIQTSVAIVDGDGKLVGEISPFTLNSCDEDVVAAIATLSAGELMAYIDCSGPPEDLIQLVKDRLQERNLVKALELMEEDSWSSSGISSVSSSCSSSEDEGFGVGRSNGRSGGYSAKVVRRSEAIVCHPWSSLVAVMIQALSHRVNYLWVVEEDRTLAGIVTFAGMLKVFRERLRTMA
;
A
#
# COMPACT_ATOMS: atom_id res chain seq x y z
N MET A 1 -23.62 -23.44 13.96
CA MET A 1 -23.07 -22.64 12.84
C MET A 1 -22.33 -21.39 13.31
N ALA A 2 -22.81 -20.63 14.31
CA ALA A 2 -21.99 -19.55 14.92
C ALA A 2 -20.75 -20.09 15.68
N ALA A 3 -20.92 -21.21 16.38
CA ALA A 3 -19.84 -21.88 17.13
C ALA A 3 -18.63 -22.28 16.27
N SER A 4 -18.82 -22.55 14.97
CA SER A 4 -17.71 -22.90 14.06
C SER A 4 -16.91 -21.68 13.59
N LEU A 5 -17.47 -20.47 13.65
CA LEU A 5 -16.73 -19.24 13.34
C LEU A 5 -15.94 -18.75 14.56
N LEU A 6 -16.52 -18.90 15.76
CA LEU A 6 -15.86 -18.57 17.03
C LEU A 6 -14.70 -19.51 17.37
N ALA A 7 -14.72 -20.73 16.84
CA ALA A 7 -13.64 -21.72 16.98
C ALA A 7 -12.54 -21.60 15.91
N ARG A 8 -12.65 -20.65 14.96
CA ARG A 8 -11.64 -20.47 13.91
C ARG A 8 -10.46 -19.66 14.43
N GLU A 9 -9.28 -20.13 14.07
CA GLU A 9 -8.00 -19.55 14.46
C GLU A 9 -7.43 -18.68 13.33
N VAL A 10 -6.52 -17.78 13.68
CA VAL A 10 -5.87 -16.90 12.69
C VAL A 10 -4.94 -17.67 11.75
N SER A 11 -4.41 -18.82 12.19
CA SER A 11 -3.60 -19.75 11.38
C SER A 11 -4.28 -20.15 10.07
N ASP A 12 -5.61 -20.33 10.06
CA ASP A 12 -6.39 -20.68 8.88
C ASP A 12 -6.31 -19.62 7.77
N LEU A 13 -6.17 -18.34 8.13
CA LEU A 13 -6.04 -17.22 7.18
C LEU A 13 -4.59 -17.00 6.73
N CYS A 14 -3.62 -17.65 7.37
CA CYS A 14 -2.20 -17.54 7.05
C CYS A 14 -1.75 -18.53 5.96
N LEU A 15 -2.60 -19.48 5.57
CA LEU A 15 -2.27 -20.50 4.57
C LEU A 15 -1.96 -19.89 3.20
N GLY A 16 -0.78 -20.20 2.67
CA GLY A 16 -0.32 -19.70 1.36
C GLY A 16 0.18 -18.25 1.36
N LYS A 17 0.21 -17.57 2.51
CA LYS A 17 0.77 -16.23 2.63
C LYS A 17 2.30 -16.26 2.49
N PRO A 18 2.89 -15.27 1.77
CA PRO A 18 4.33 -15.18 1.65
C PRO A 18 4.97 -14.76 3.00
N PRO A 19 6.22 -15.19 3.26
CA PRO A 19 6.96 -14.74 4.43
C PRO A 19 7.35 -13.26 4.30
N LEU A 20 7.40 -12.55 5.43
CA LEU A 20 7.75 -11.14 5.46
C LEU A 20 9.22 -10.90 5.12
N ARG A 21 9.47 -9.92 4.25
CA ARG A 21 10.80 -9.37 4.03
C ARG A 21 11.10 -8.32 5.09
N CYS A 22 12.29 -8.38 5.64
CA CYS A 22 12.68 -7.49 6.72
C CYS A 22 13.57 -6.34 6.25
N LEU A 23 13.36 -5.20 6.89
CA LEU A 23 14.30 -4.10 6.92
C LEU A 23 14.60 -3.78 8.39
N SER A 24 15.84 -3.41 8.70
CA SER A 24 16.18 -2.94 10.04
C SER A 24 15.69 -1.52 10.26
N ILE A 25 15.32 -1.19 11.49
CA ILE A 25 15.01 0.18 11.92
C ILE A 25 16.18 1.16 11.70
N SER A 26 17.43 0.67 11.64
CA SER A 26 18.62 1.47 11.37
C SER A 26 18.98 1.56 9.88
N ALA A 27 18.23 0.92 8.99
CA ALA A 27 18.43 1.04 7.55
C ALA A 27 18.07 2.47 7.06
N THR A 28 18.54 2.82 5.87
CA THR A 28 18.27 4.14 5.27
C THR A 28 16.96 4.15 4.49
N VAL A 29 16.39 5.34 4.25
CA VAL A 29 15.22 5.50 3.38
C VAL A 29 15.53 5.01 1.95
N ALA A 30 16.76 5.19 1.47
CA ALA A 30 17.24 4.64 0.20
C ALA A 30 17.16 3.10 0.17
N ASP A 31 17.56 2.43 1.27
CA ASP A 31 17.45 0.97 1.37
C ASP A 31 15.99 0.51 1.33
N ALA A 32 15.09 1.26 1.99
CA ALA A 32 13.65 0.99 1.94
C ALA A 32 13.08 1.15 0.52
N LEU A 33 13.45 2.23 -0.18
CA LEU A 33 13.05 2.50 -1.55
C LEU A 33 13.52 1.38 -2.50
N LEU A 34 14.79 0.99 -2.42
CA LEU A 34 15.34 -0.12 -3.20
C LEU A 34 14.67 -1.45 -2.87
N ALA A 35 14.34 -1.70 -1.60
CA ALA A 35 13.63 -2.91 -1.19
C ALA A 35 12.21 -2.98 -1.78
N LEU A 36 11.48 -1.86 -1.80
CA LEU A 36 10.15 -1.75 -2.43
C LEU A 36 10.22 -1.95 -3.95
N LYS A 37 11.15 -1.29 -4.63
CA LYS A 37 11.34 -1.44 -6.10
C LYS A 37 11.70 -2.88 -6.50
N ARG A 38 12.55 -3.55 -5.72
CA ARG A 38 12.96 -4.95 -5.98
C ARG A 38 11.90 -5.98 -5.64
N SER A 39 11.06 -5.72 -4.65
CA SER A 39 10.08 -6.70 -4.17
C SER A 39 8.83 -6.75 -5.04
N GLY A 40 8.43 -5.59 -5.59
CA GLY A 40 7.10 -5.44 -6.18
C GLY A 40 5.98 -5.52 -5.15
N ASP A 41 6.30 -5.54 -3.86
CA ASP A 41 5.35 -5.50 -2.73
C ASP A 41 5.04 -4.04 -2.38
N ASN A 42 3.81 -3.75 -1.95
CA ASN A 42 3.39 -2.38 -1.62
C ASN A 42 4.00 -1.85 -0.31
N CYS A 43 4.56 -2.73 0.53
CA CYS A 43 5.18 -2.36 1.79
C CYS A 43 6.27 -3.35 2.20
N VAL A 44 7.23 -2.87 2.99
CA VAL A 44 8.29 -3.68 3.62
C VAL A 44 8.13 -3.64 5.14
N SER A 45 8.32 -4.77 5.81
CA SER A 45 8.23 -4.84 7.26
C SER A 45 9.52 -4.37 7.91
N VAL A 46 9.41 -3.58 8.98
CA VAL A 46 10.55 -3.03 9.73
C VAL A 46 10.66 -3.70 11.09
N TRP A 47 11.90 -4.03 11.48
CA TRP A 47 12.21 -4.81 12.67
C TRP A 47 13.28 -4.11 13.51
N ASN A 48 13.22 -4.30 14.84
CA ASN A 48 14.23 -3.79 15.79
C ASN A 48 15.58 -4.56 15.72
N CYS A 49 15.59 -5.74 15.08
CA CYS A 49 16.74 -6.62 14.98
C CYS A 49 17.56 -6.41 13.68
N ASN A 50 18.88 -6.56 13.79
CA ASN A 50 19.84 -6.45 12.69
C ASN A 50 20.32 -7.84 12.23
N HIS A 51 19.56 -8.52 11.36
CA HIS A 51 19.95 -9.85 10.85
C HIS A 51 20.89 -9.84 9.66
N GLY A 52 21.22 -8.65 9.13
CA GLY A 52 22.12 -8.48 7.98
C GLY A 52 23.61 -8.54 8.29
N ARG A 53 24.04 -8.65 9.56
CA ARG A 53 25.44 -8.86 9.93
C ARG A 53 25.69 -10.35 10.18
N LEU A 54 26.64 -10.93 9.45
CA LEU A 54 27.17 -12.27 9.71
C LEU A 54 27.53 -12.39 11.21
N PRO A 55 27.30 -13.55 11.85
CA PRO A 55 27.74 -13.81 13.21
C PRO A 55 29.26 -14.04 13.24
N GLY A 56 30.03 -12.98 13.01
CA GLY A 56 31.49 -12.98 13.00
C GLY A 56 32.12 -12.19 14.15
N ALA A 57 31.31 -11.46 14.92
CA ALA A 57 31.75 -10.80 16.14
C ALA A 57 30.68 -11.05 17.20
N ALA A 58 30.72 -12.24 17.79
CA ALA A 58 30.09 -12.48 19.08
C ALA A 58 30.87 -11.68 20.12
N ASP A 59 30.63 -10.37 20.17
CA ASP A 59 30.78 -9.67 21.43
C ASP A 59 29.77 -10.31 22.37
N LYS A 60 30.29 -10.86 23.47
CA LYS A 60 29.51 -11.43 24.56
C LYS A 60 28.69 -10.29 25.18
N VAL A 61 27.53 -10.02 24.60
CA VAL A 61 26.50 -9.22 25.25
C VAL A 61 25.70 -10.18 26.11
N ASP A 62 25.66 -9.88 27.40
CA ASP A 62 24.99 -10.68 28.42
C ASP A 62 23.55 -11.02 28.01
N ALA A 63 23.12 -12.23 28.36
CA ALA A 63 21.83 -12.85 28.01
C ALA A 63 20.60 -12.15 28.64
N ALA A 64 20.72 -10.89 29.06
CA ALA A 64 19.70 -10.11 29.75
C ALA A 64 19.05 -9.01 28.89
N ASP A 65 19.62 -8.65 27.73
CA ASP A 65 19.07 -7.67 26.77
C ASP A 65 18.83 -8.30 25.38
N LEU A 66 18.27 -9.51 25.34
CA LEU A 66 17.67 -10.04 24.11
C LEU A 66 16.37 -9.28 23.84
N ASP A 67 16.49 -8.05 23.35
CA ASP A 67 15.37 -7.29 22.81
C ASP A 67 14.65 -8.20 21.82
N GLU A 68 13.42 -8.63 22.14
CA GLU A 68 12.68 -9.61 21.35
C GLU A 68 12.60 -9.09 19.92
N CYS A 69 13.20 -9.82 18.98
CA CYS A 69 13.18 -9.46 17.57
C CYS A 69 11.74 -9.39 17.09
N ARG A 70 11.24 -8.18 16.93
CA ARG A 70 9.83 -7.86 16.75
C ARG A 70 9.66 -6.88 15.60
N CYS A 71 8.62 -7.12 14.82
CA CYS A 71 8.20 -6.17 13.79
C CYS A 71 7.62 -4.94 14.49
N VAL A 72 8.27 -3.79 14.26
CA VAL A 72 7.93 -2.50 14.85
C VAL A 72 7.02 -1.67 13.95
N GLY A 73 6.93 -2.02 12.67
CA GLY A 73 6.19 -1.23 11.70
C GLY A 73 6.29 -1.77 10.29
N LYS A 74 5.72 -1.02 9.36
CA LYS A 74 5.92 -1.21 7.93
C LYS A 74 6.18 0.15 7.28
N VAL A 75 6.83 0.12 6.13
CA VAL A 75 7.09 1.30 5.31
C VAL A 75 6.58 1.01 3.91
N CYS A 76 5.83 1.95 3.35
CA CYS A 76 5.36 1.91 1.98
C CYS A 76 5.89 3.11 1.18
N MET A 77 5.68 3.11 -0.14
CA MET A 77 6.15 4.19 -1.00
C MET A 77 5.51 5.53 -0.62
N VAL A 78 4.25 5.55 -0.20
CA VAL A 78 3.59 6.78 0.28
C VAL A 78 4.28 7.40 1.48
N ASP A 79 4.83 6.58 2.40
CA ASP A 79 5.56 7.11 3.55
C ASP A 79 6.85 7.83 3.09
N ILE A 80 7.52 7.28 2.07
CA ILE A 80 8.71 7.87 1.44
C ILE A 80 8.33 9.15 0.69
N ILE A 81 7.29 9.11 -0.15
CA ILE A 81 6.78 10.28 -0.89
C ILE A 81 6.44 11.41 0.10
N SER A 82 5.66 11.11 1.14
CA SER A 82 5.25 12.09 2.15
C SER A 82 6.45 12.68 2.90
N PHE A 83 7.48 11.86 3.16
CA PHE A 83 8.72 12.33 3.77
C PHE A 83 9.51 13.25 2.83
N LEU A 84 9.65 12.89 1.56
CA LEU A 84 10.37 13.67 0.55
C LEU A 84 9.65 14.98 0.18
N CYS A 85 8.32 15.02 0.25
CA CYS A 85 7.54 16.22 -0.04
C CYS A 85 7.68 17.34 1.02
N LYS A 86 8.32 17.08 2.17
CA LYS A 86 8.64 18.14 3.14
C LYS A 86 9.62 19.12 2.52
N GLU A 87 9.42 20.42 2.72
CA GLU A 87 10.19 21.49 2.06
C GLU A 87 11.72 21.35 2.21
N GLU A 88 12.17 20.97 3.41
CA GLU A 88 13.57 20.69 3.75
C GLU A 88 14.16 19.50 2.96
N ASN A 89 13.36 18.47 2.71
CA ASN A 89 13.76 17.25 2.02
C ASN A 89 13.65 17.40 0.51
N LEU A 90 12.63 18.12 0.03
CA LEU A 90 12.41 18.41 -1.39
C LEU A 90 13.57 19.21 -1.98
N SER A 91 14.14 20.12 -1.19
CA SER A 91 15.30 20.93 -1.57
C SER A 91 16.59 20.11 -1.68
N ASN A 92 16.69 18.97 -0.97
CA ASN A 92 17.89 18.13 -0.98
C ASN A 92 17.56 16.64 -0.75
N PRO A 93 16.93 15.99 -1.76
CA PRO A 93 16.39 14.64 -1.60
C PRO A 93 17.49 13.59 -1.39
N GLY A 94 18.68 13.80 -1.94
CA GLY A 94 19.83 12.92 -1.71
C GLY A 94 20.22 12.80 -0.23
N THR A 95 20.13 13.89 0.55
CA THR A 95 20.36 13.84 2.00
C THR A 95 19.20 13.20 2.74
N ALA A 96 17.96 13.49 2.31
CA ALA A 96 16.76 12.87 2.89
C ALA A 96 16.79 11.34 2.75
N LEU A 97 17.23 10.81 1.62
CA LEU A 97 17.35 9.38 1.36
C LEU A 97 18.35 8.65 2.29
N GLN A 98 19.33 9.37 2.85
CA GLN A 98 20.29 8.81 3.82
C GLN A 98 19.75 8.81 5.26
N ALA A 99 18.60 9.43 5.52
CA ALA A 99 17.99 9.40 6.84
C ALA A 99 17.64 7.95 7.25
N PRO A 100 17.64 7.63 8.56
CA PRO A 100 17.22 6.32 9.00
C PRO A 100 15.70 6.17 8.85
N VAL A 101 15.26 4.95 8.55
CA VAL A 101 13.84 4.61 8.34
C VAL A 101 13.00 4.89 9.58
N SER A 102 13.59 4.88 10.77
CA SER A 102 12.94 5.28 12.04
C SER A 102 12.32 6.69 12.03
N VAL A 103 12.75 7.59 11.14
CA VAL A 103 12.15 8.93 10.97
C VAL A 103 10.80 8.86 10.28
N ILE A 104 10.59 7.85 9.44
CA ILE A 104 9.39 7.65 8.63
C ILE A 104 8.40 6.71 9.35
N ILE A 105 8.91 5.75 10.13
CA ILE A 105 8.06 4.84 10.91
C ILE A 105 7.27 5.64 11.94
N ARG A 106 5.94 5.55 11.85
CA ARG A 106 5.04 6.11 12.86
C ARG A 106 5.30 5.43 14.20
N LYS A 107 5.57 6.22 15.24
CA LYS A 107 5.82 5.74 16.61
C LYS A 107 4.54 5.27 17.34
N THR A 108 3.38 5.32 16.69
CA THR A 108 2.12 4.89 17.28
C THR A 108 2.13 3.36 17.45
N GLY A 109 2.38 2.90 18.67
CA GLY A 109 2.54 1.49 19.04
C GLY A 109 1.29 0.59 18.87
N GLY A 110 0.28 1.04 18.11
CA GLY A 110 -0.94 0.29 17.79
C GLY A 110 -1.02 -0.24 16.35
N VAL A 111 -0.23 0.31 15.41
CA VAL A 111 -0.38 0.01 13.96
C VAL A 111 -0.07 -1.45 13.62
N VAL A 112 0.89 -2.04 14.32
CA VAL A 112 1.33 -3.43 14.14
C VAL A 112 1.15 -4.21 15.43
N ARG A 113 0.36 -5.29 15.38
CA ARG A 113 0.13 -6.19 16.51
C ARG A 113 0.60 -7.59 16.17
N HIS A 114 1.19 -8.29 17.14
CA HIS A 114 1.60 -9.67 16.97
C HIS A 114 0.54 -10.56 17.58
N LEU A 115 0.21 -11.66 16.89
CA LEU A 115 -0.71 -12.67 17.36
C LEU A 115 -0.08 -14.05 17.20
N GLU A 116 -0.37 -14.93 18.14
CA GLU A 116 -0.04 -16.35 17.99
C GLU A 116 -0.99 -17.01 16.98
N PRO A 117 -0.58 -18.10 16.30
CA PRO A 117 -1.38 -18.73 15.25
C PRO A 117 -2.73 -19.25 15.75
N ASN A 118 -2.81 -19.63 17.03
CA ASN A 118 -4.01 -20.14 17.69
C ASN A 118 -4.93 -19.03 18.25
N ALA A 119 -4.57 -17.76 18.05
CA ALA A 119 -5.46 -16.65 18.41
C ALA A 119 -6.79 -16.76 17.67
N SER A 120 -7.87 -16.32 18.29
CA SER A 120 -9.20 -16.41 17.68
C SER A 120 -9.38 -15.35 16.59
N LEU A 121 -10.21 -15.64 15.59
CA LEU A 121 -10.57 -14.64 14.58
C LEU A 121 -11.25 -13.41 15.20
N VAL A 122 -11.99 -13.58 16.30
CA VAL A 122 -12.66 -12.48 17.00
C VAL A 122 -11.66 -11.52 17.63
N GLU A 123 -10.60 -12.06 18.23
CA GLU A 123 -9.49 -11.27 18.78
C GLU A 123 -8.78 -10.47 17.69
N ALA A 124 -8.55 -11.08 16.52
CA ALA A 124 -8.00 -10.38 15.37
C ALA A 124 -8.89 -9.22 14.90
N ILE A 125 -10.22 -9.41 14.88
CA ILE A 125 -11.19 -8.36 14.54
C ILE A 125 -11.15 -7.23 15.59
N ASP A 126 -11.14 -7.57 16.88
CA ASP A 126 -11.10 -6.57 17.96
C ASP A 126 -9.82 -5.72 17.87
N LEU A 127 -8.65 -6.33 17.65
CA LEU A 127 -7.39 -5.59 17.46
C LEU A 127 -7.42 -4.65 16.25
N ILE A 128 -8.04 -5.08 15.15
CA ILE A 128 -8.20 -4.23 13.96
C ILE A 128 -9.11 -3.03 14.26
N LEU A 129 -10.21 -3.26 14.98
CA LEU A 129 -11.14 -2.19 15.39
C LEU A 129 -10.51 -1.23 16.42
N GLU A 130 -9.53 -1.70 17.20
CA GLU A 130 -8.68 -0.86 18.07
C GLU A 130 -7.62 -0.04 17.30
N GLY A 131 -7.52 -0.22 15.97
CA GLY A 131 -6.62 0.55 15.11
C GLY A 131 -5.41 -0.24 14.57
N ALA A 132 -5.34 -1.55 14.80
CA ALA A 132 -4.29 -2.36 14.18
C ALA A 132 -4.50 -2.45 12.65
N GLN A 133 -3.52 -2.00 11.89
CA GLN A 133 -3.59 -2.07 10.43
C GLN A 133 -3.15 -3.44 9.90
N ASN A 134 -2.21 -4.08 10.59
CA ASN A 134 -1.65 -5.34 10.17
C ASN A 134 -1.32 -6.19 11.41
N LEU A 135 -1.72 -7.46 11.34
CA LEU A 135 -1.43 -8.45 12.35
C LEU A 135 -0.26 -9.30 11.84
N VAL A 136 0.75 -9.47 12.68
CA VAL A 136 1.96 -10.25 12.38
C VAL A 136 1.80 -11.60 13.05
N ILE A 137 1.77 -12.66 12.24
CA ILE A 137 1.55 -14.02 12.72
C ILE A 137 2.75 -14.88 12.35
N PRO A 138 3.32 -15.64 13.29
CA PRO A 138 4.39 -16.58 12.96
C PRO A 138 3.84 -17.70 12.07
N LEU A 139 4.55 -18.00 10.99
CA LEU A 139 4.25 -19.12 10.12
C LEU A 139 4.78 -20.40 10.77
N GLU A 140 3.90 -21.38 10.93
CA GLU A 140 4.31 -22.71 11.35
C GLU A 140 5.15 -23.36 10.24
N ILE A 141 6.45 -23.53 10.51
CA ILE A 141 7.33 -24.29 9.63
C ILE A 141 6.99 -25.76 9.83
N SER A 142 5.94 -26.24 9.17
CA SER A 142 5.65 -27.68 9.08
C SER A 142 6.89 -28.38 8.53
N GLY A 143 7.50 -29.25 9.33
CA GLY A 143 8.81 -29.84 9.10
C GLY A 143 8.89 -30.66 7.81
N ARG A 144 9.18 -30.00 6.67
CA ARG A 144 9.54 -30.68 5.42
C ARG A 144 10.58 -29.86 4.65
N ASN A 145 11.79 -30.42 4.61
CA ASN A 145 12.92 -30.12 3.73
C ASN A 145 13.99 -29.14 4.26
N SER A 146 14.76 -29.63 5.24
CA SER A 146 16.07 -29.12 5.65
C SER A 146 17.12 -28.98 4.53
N ARG A 147 16.81 -29.35 3.28
CA ARG A 147 17.73 -29.27 2.13
C ARG A 147 17.75 -27.91 1.41
N LYS A 148 16.77 -27.03 1.63
CA LYS A 148 16.82 -25.64 1.11
C LYS A 148 17.55 -24.66 2.03
N LYS A 149 17.88 -25.08 3.27
CA LYS A 149 18.49 -24.23 4.29
C LYS A 149 19.93 -23.79 3.98
N LEU A 150 20.59 -24.41 2.98
CA LEU A 150 22.01 -24.17 2.67
C LEU A 150 22.27 -23.24 1.47
N LEU A 151 21.23 -22.82 0.72
CA LEU A 151 21.41 -22.10 -0.56
C LEU A 151 20.90 -20.65 -0.59
N GLN A 152 20.44 -20.09 0.53
CA GLN A 152 19.94 -18.70 0.58
C GLN A 152 20.84 -17.76 1.39
N ASN A 153 22.14 -18.05 1.48
CA ASN A 153 23.09 -17.24 2.24
C ASN A 153 23.81 -16.20 1.36
N THR A 154 23.12 -15.54 0.46
CA THR A 154 23.74 -14.49 -0.37
C THR A 154 22.74 -13.37 -0.62
N LEU A 155 23.03 -12.22 0.01
CA LEU A 155 22.48 -10.88 -0.22
C LEU A 155 21.12 -10.58 0.47
N SER A 156 21.23 -9.96 1.65
CA SER A 156 20.35 -8.91 2.20
C SER A 156 18.83 -9.14 2.36
N ASN A 157 18.31 -10.35 2.13
CA ASN A 157 16.87 -10.65 2.23
C ASN A 157 16.57 -11.69 3.32
N SER A 158 16.93 -11.44 4.58
CA SER A 158 16.56 -12.36 5.66
C SER A 158 15.06 -12.27 5.94
N THR A 159 14.28 -13.30 5.60
CA THR A 159 12.87 -13.40 6.00
C THR A 159 12.69 -14.09 7.35
N PHE A 160 13.80 -14.47 8.00
CA PHE A 160 13.82 -15.24 9.24
C PHE A 160 14.14 -14.32 10.41
N HIS A 161 13.29 -14.40 11.44
CA HIS A 161 13.45 -13.70 12.71
C HIS A 161 13.36 -14.76 13.82
N ASN A 162 14.43 -14.91 14.61
CA ASN A 162 14.53 -15.96 15.63
C ASN A 162 14.21 -17.38 15.10
N ASN A 163 14.73 -17.72 13.91
CA ASN A 163 14.46 -18.98 13.20
C ASN A 163 13.00 -19.23 12.79
N ARG A 164 12.13 -18.22 12.89
CA ARG A 164 10.72 -18.27 12.44
C ARG A 164 10.52 -17.34 11.24
N GLN A 165 9.54 -17.65 10.43
CA GLN A 165 9.02 -16.73 9.41
C GLN A 165 7.70 -16.16 9.92
N TYR A 166 7.33 -14.99 9.42
CA TYR A 166 6.08 -14.31 9.79
C TYR A 166 5.30 -13.97 8.52
N CYS A 167 4.01 -13.70 8.65
CA CYS A 167 3.18 -13.17 7.57
C CYS A 167 2.28 -12.02 8.07
N TRP A 168 1.76 -11.23 7.12
CA TRP A 168 0.79 -10.19 7.39
C TRP A 168 -0.63 -10.71 7.20
N LEU A 169 -1.48 -10.45 8.18
CA LEU A 169 -2.92 -10.47 8.03
C LEU A 169 -3.46 -9.04 8.05
N THR A 170 -4.32 -8.74 7.09
CA THR A 170 -4.92 -7.42 6.87
C THR A 170 -6.44 -7.46 7.03
N GLN A 171 -7.07 -6.29 7.09
CA GLN A 171 -8.53 -6.18 7.10
C GLN A 171 -9.16 -6.88 5.88
N GLU A 172 -8.53 -6.76 4.70
CA GLU A 172 -8.99 -7.40 3.46
C GLU A 172 -9.05 -8.92 3.57
N ASP A 173 -8.09 -9.55 4.26
CA ASP A 173 -8.07 -11.00 4.45
C ASP A 173 -9.25 -11.49 5.29
N ILE A 174 -9.55 -10.76 6.37
CA ILE A 174 -10.68 -11.06 7.24
C ILE A 174 -12.00 -10.82 6.51
N VAL A 175 -12.13 -9.69 5.80
CA VAL A 175 -13.34 -9.38 5.02
C VAL A 175 -13.57 -10.43 3.94
N ARG A 176 -12.53 -10.83 3.20
CA ARG A 176 -12.60 -11.92 2.21
C ARG A 176 -13.09 -13.22 2.84
N TYR A 177 -12.54 -13.56 4.00
CA TYR A 177 -12.97 -14.74 4.75
C TYR A 177 -14.45 -14.66 5.16
N LEU A 178 -14.91 -13.49 5.61
CA LEU A 178 -16.32 -13.25 5.97
C LEU A 178 -17.24 -13.35 4.77
N VAL A 179 -16.84 -12.85 3.59
CA VAL A 179 -17.60 -13.01 2.33
C VAL A 179 -17.69 -14.48 1.93
N ASN A 180 -16.61 -15.25 2.07
CA ASN A 180 -16.65 -16.70 1.82
C ASN A 180 -17.55 -17.45 2.83
N SER A 181 -17.88 -16.79 3.95
CA SER A 181 -18.74 -17.31 5.01
C SER A 181 -20.07 -16.54 5.11
N ILE A 182 -20.47 -15.83 4.05
CA ILE A 182 -21.58 -14.86 4.09
C ILE A 182 -22.93 -15.48 4.47
N GLY A 183 -23.10 -16.79 4.24
CA GLY A 183 -24.30 -17.53 4.66
C GLY A 183 -24.59 -17.43 6.15
N LEU A 184 -23.56 -17.23 6.99
CA LEU A 184 -23.68 -17.03 8.44
C LEU A 184 -24.27 -15.67 8.81
N PHE A 185 -24.21 -14.70 7.89
CA PHE A 185 -24.60 -13.31 8.12
C PHE A 185 -25.64 -12.82 7.09
N SER A 186 -26.32 -13.73 6.41
CA SER A 186 -27.21 -13.43 5.28
C SER A 186 -28.20 -12.29 5.55
N GLN A 187 -28.83 -12.27 6.74
CA GLN A 187 -29.79 -11.23 7.13
C GLN A 187 -29.15 -9.83 7.23
N THR A 188 -27.93 -9.74 7.76
CA THR A 188 -27.21 -8.46 7.86
C THR A 188 -26.64 -8.06 6.50
N ALA A 189 -26.17 -9.03 5.73
CA ALA A 189 -25.49 -8.85 4.47
C ALA A 189 -26.39 -8.24 3.37
N VAL A 190 -27.70 -8.52 3.41
CA VAL A 190 -28.67 -7.99 2.43
C VAL A 190 -29.21 -6.60 2.78
N ASN A 191 -29.02 -6.13 4.01
CA ASN A 191 -29.52 -4.83 4.43
C ASN A 191 -28.77 -3.69 3.72
N PRO A 192 -29.45 -2.58 3.41
CA PRO A 192 -28.81 -1.41 2.83
C PRO A 192 -27.86 -0.76 3.84
N ILE A 193 -26.76 -0.20 3.35
CA ILE A 193 -25.70 0.36 4.20
C ILE A 193 -26.19 1.54 5.06
N ASN A 194 -27.16 2.32 4.59
CA ASN A 194 -27.76 3.40 5.38
C ASN A 194 -28.56 2.91 6.60
N ALA A 195 -29.02 1.66 6.61
CA ALA A 195 -29.71 1.06 7.75
C ALA A 195 -28.76 0.40 8.78
N LEU A 196 -27.45 0.38 8.49
CA LEU A 196 -26.44 -0.31 9.28
C LEU A 196 -25.48 0.63 10.02
N ASP A 197 -25.70 1.95 9.93
CA ASP A 197 -24.84 2.97 10.56
C ASP A 197 -23.35 2.79 10.20
N VAL A 198 -23.10 2.36 8.94
CA VAL A 198 -21.75 2.02 8.45
C VAL A 198 -21.14 3.13 7.59
N ILE A 199 -21.93 4.16 7.28
CA ILE A 199 -21.51 5.32 6.47
C ILE A 199 -20.89 6.34 7.42
N ASP A 200 -19.59 6.62 7.26
CA ASP A 200 -18.93 7.74 7.93
C ASP A 200 -19.06 8.99 7.05
N ALA A 201 -19.80 9.98 7.54
CA ALA A 201 -19.99 11.26 6.87
C ALA A 201 -19.15 12.40 7.49
N GLN A 202 -18.50 12.15 8.64
CA GLN A 202 -17.82 13.19 9.41
C GLN A 202 -16.31 13.22 9.15
N ASN A 203 -15.70 12.06 8.90
CA ASN A 203 -14.26 11.94 8.70
C ASN A 203 -13.88 11.79 7.22
N ILE A 204 -14.47 12.61 6.36
CA ILE A 204 -14.16 12.62 4.94
C ILE A 204 -13.04 13.64 4.67
N ALA A 205 -11.89 13.16 4.20
CA ALA A 205 -10.85 14.02 3.69
C ALA A 205 -11.20 14.48 2.27
N THR A 206 -11.36 15.79 2.07
CA THR A 206 -11.68 16.40 0.77
C THR A 206 -10.66 17.47 0.40
N VAL A 207 -10.37 17.58 -0.89
CA VAL A 207 -9.55 18.64 -1.49
C VAL A 207 -10.24 19.09 -2.78
N HIS A 208 -10.28 20.40 -3.06
CA HIS A 208 -10.89 20.86 -4.31
C HIS A 208 -9.97 20.57 -5.49
N TYR A 209 -10.57 20.35 -6.66
CA TYR A 209 -9.87 20.02 -7.89
C TYR A 209 -8.72 21.01 -8.23
N ASP A 210 -8.96 22.31 -8.03
CA ASP A 210 -8.01 23.38 -8.37
C ASP A 210 -7.01 23.70 -7.24
N ASP A 211 -7.18 23.11 -6.06
CA ASP A 211 -6.26 23.34 -4.94
C ASP A 211 -4.88 22.73 -5.23
N PRO A 212 -3.78 23.31 -4.70
CA PRO A 212 -2.46 22.72 -4.84
C PRO A 212 -2.43 21.28 -4.32
N ALA A 213 -1.83 20.35 -5.06
CA ALA A 213 -1.73 18.95 -4.64
C ALA A 213 -1.02 18.76 -3.29
N SER A 214 -0.09 19.65 -2.94
CA SER A 214 0.58 19.67 -1.65
C SER A 214 -0.38 19.85 -0.46
N SER A 215 -1.55 20.48 -0.66
CA SER A 215 -2.60 20.60 0.36
C SER A 215 -3.20 19.23 0.75
N ALA A 216 -3.09 18.23 -0.13
CA ALA A 216 -3.55 16.87 0.14
C ALA A 216 -2.60 16.09 1.05
N LEU A 217 -1.35 16.52 1.25
CA LEU A 217 -0.34 15.74 2.00
C LEU A 217 -0.74 15.38 3.44
N PRO A 218 -1.30 16.31 4.27
CA PRO A 218 -1.76 15.96 5.60
C PRO A 218 -2.88 14.93 5.56
N PHE A 219 -3.79 15.06 4.58
CA PHE A 219 -4.91 14.15 4.38
C PHE A 219 -4.46 12.79 3.86
N ILE A 220 -3.45 12.70 3.00
CA ILE A 220 -2.84 11.45 2.54
C ILE A 220 -2.18 10.73 3.71
N ALA A 221 -1.44 11.45 4.55
CA ALA A 221 -0.80 10.89 5.73
C ALA A 221 -1.82 10.33 6.73
N GLN A 222 -2.93 11.05 6.95
CA GLN A 222 -4.07 10.59 7.75
C GLN A 222 -4.78 9.39 7.10
N SER A 223 -5.05 9.45 5.80
CA SER A 223 -5.72 8.38 5.04
C SER A 223 -4.94 7.07 5.09
N LEU A 224 -3.62 7.14 5.10
CA LEU A 224 -2.76 5.96 5.29
C LEU A 224 -2.88 5.36 6.71
N GLU A 225 -3.22 6.17 7.72
CA GLU A 225 -3.47 5.72 9.09
C GLU A 225 -4.82 5.01 9.22
N ILE A 226 -5.89 5.62 8.70
CA ILE A 226 -7.25 5.09 8.80
C ILE A 226 -7.63 4.16 7.63
N GLN A 227 -6.68 3.88 6.73
CA GLN A 227 -6.83 3.01 5.54
C GLN A 227 -7.93 3.48 4.58
N THR A 228 -8.03 4.79 4.36
CA THR A 228 -8.95 5.46 3.44
C THR A 228 -8.19 6.17 2.30
N SER A 229 -8.79 7.20 1.72
CA SER A 229 -8.27 8.00 0.61
C SER A 229 -8.77 9.44 0.71
N VAL A 230 -8.20 10.32 -0.12
CA VAL A 230 -8.58 11.74 -0.21
C VAL A 230 -9.49 11.94 -1.41
N ALA A 231 -10.72 12.38 -1.16
CA ALA A 231 -11.68 12.68 -2.21
C ALA A 231 -11.34 14.02 -2.88
N ILE A 232 -11.35 14.03 -4.21
CA ILE A 232 -11.23 15.24 -5.02
C ILE A 232 -12.62 15.66 -5.46
N VAL A 233 -13.02 16.88 -5.10
CA VAL A 233 -14.36 17.42 -5.36
C VAL A 233 -14.32 18.65 -6.25
N ASP A 234 -15.39 18.85 -7.01
CA ASP A 234 -15.59 20.09 -7.78
C ASP A 234 -16.13 21.23 -6.90
N GLY A 235 -16.43 22.37 -7.52
CA GLY A 235 -17.02 23.53 -6.82
C GLY A 235 -18.44 23.31 -6.29
N ASP A 236 -19.14 22.27 -6.77
CA ASP A 236 -20.49 21.89 -6.33
C ASP A 236 -20.45 20.81 -5.23
N GLY A 237 -19.26 20.36 -4.81
CA GLY A 237 -19.09 19.27 -3.84
C GLY A 237 -19.35 17.87 -4.41
N LYS A 238 -19.34 17.71 -5.74
CA LYS A 238 -19.46 16.40 -6.38
C LYS A 238 -18.11 15.72 -6.45
N LEU A 239 -18.12 14.40 -6.29
CA LEU A 239 -16.91 13.59 -6.37
C LEU A 239 -16.41 13.52 -7.82
N VAL A 240 -15.22 14.06 -8.06
CA VAL A 240 -14.52 14.02 -9.35
C VAL A 240 -13.61 12.80 -9.44
N GLY A 241 -12.95 12.47 -8.33
CA GLY A 241 -12.07 11.31 -8.22
C GLY A 241 -11.37 11.28 -6.87
N GLU A 242 -10.21 10.64 -6.79
CA GLU A 242 -9.48 10.52 -5.52
C GLU A 242 -7.97 10.50 -5.69
N ILE A 243 -7.26 10.91 -4.64
CA ILE A 243 -5.83 10.67 -4.46
C ILE A 243 -5.68 9.63 -3.35
N SER A 244 -5.53 8.37 -3.75
CA SER A 244 -5.44 7.27 -2.80
C SER A 244 -3.98 6.92 -2.44
N PRO A 245 -3.69 6.59 -1.17
CA PRO A 245 -2.41 5.99 -0.79
C PRO A 245 -2.12 4.69 -1.55
N PHE A 246 -3.14 3.97 -2.02
CA PHE A 246 -2.98 2.75 -2.80
C PHE A 246 -2.44 3.02 -4.21
N THR A 247 -2.94 4.07 -4.88
CA THR A 247 -2.47 4.52 -6.18
C THR A 247 -1.05 5.05 -6.08
N LEU A 248 -0.78 5.93 -5.12
CA LEU A 248 0.54 6.50 -4.87
C LEU A 248 1.58 5.42 -4.49
N ASN A 249 1.16 4.31 -3.88
CA ASN A 249 2.06 3.20 -3.59
C ASN A 249 2.60 2.48 -4.84
N SER A 250 1.98 2.71 -6.00
CA SER A 250 2.39 2.14 -7.28
C SER A 250 3.26 3.10 -8.11
N CYS A 251 3.41 4.35 -7.65
CA CYS A 251 4.21 5.38 -8.29
C CYS A 251 5.68 5.30 -7.87
N ASP A 252 6.56 5.97 -8.62
CA ASP A 252 7.94 6.18 -8.26
C ASP A 252 8.11 7.53 -7.52
N GLU A 253 9.35 7.84 -7.12
CA GLU A 253 9.71 9.07 -6.41
C GLU A 253 9.52 10.34 -7.24
N ASP A 254 9.34 10.24 -8.56
CA ASP A 254 9.07 11.36 -9.47
C ASP A 254 7.76 12.10 -9.12
N VAL A 255 6.78 11.38 -8.55
CA VAL A 255 5.51 11.95 -8.09
C VAL A 255 5.71 13.00 -6.99
N VAL A 256 6.84 13.01 -6.28
CA VAL A 256 7.18 14.06 -5.31
C VAL A 256 7.23 15.44 -6.00
N ALA A 257 7.81 15.51 -7.20
CA ALA A 257 7.85 16.73 -8.00
C ALA A 257 6.45 17.15 -8.46
N ALA A 258 5.63 16.19 -8.87
CA ALA A 258 4.24 16.42 -9.28
C ALA A 258 3.41 16.97 -8.12
N ILE A 259 3.47 16.37 -6.92
CA ILE A 259 2.78 16.86 -5.73
C ILE A 259 3.19 18.29 -5.37
N ALA A 260 4.48 18.62 -5.54
CA ALA A 260 4.98 19.95 -5.23
C ALA A 260 4.48 21.03 -6.20
N THR A 261 4.18 20.68 -7.46
CA THR A 261 4.00 21.66 -8.55
C THR A 261 2.58 21.72 -9.12
N LEU A 262 1.85 20.61 -9.11
CA LEU A 262 0.53 20.47 -9.73
C LEU A 262 -0.61 20.83 -8.78
N SER A 263 -1.79 21.09 -9.36
CA SER A 263 -3.08 21.04 -8.66
C SER A 263 -3.48 19.59 -8.34
N ALA A 264 -4.46 19.42 -7.45
CA ALA A 264 -4.98 18.11 -7.06
C ALA A 264 -5.59 17.36 -8.26
N GLY A 265 -6.30 18.06 -9.14
CA GLY A 265 -6.86 17.51 -10.37
C GLY A 265 -5.80 17.08 -11.38
N GLU A 266 -4.77 17.90 -11.60
CA GLU A 266 -3.63 17.55 -12.47
C GLU A 266 -2.84 16.37 -11.90
N LEU A 267 -2.63 16.32 -10.57
CA LEU A 267 -1.97 15.17 -9.94
C LEU A 267 -2.78 13.89 -10.12
N MET A 268 -4.11 13.93 -10.02
CA MET A 268 -4.98 12.78 -10.25
C MET A 268 -4.80 12.22 -11.67
N ALA A 269 -4.65 13.09 -12.67
CA ALA A 269 -4.34 12.71 -14.04
C ALA A 269 -2.90 12.20 -14.19
N TYR A 270 -1.93 12.81 -13.49
CA TYR A 270 -0.52 12.41 -13.51
C TYR A 270 -0.32 10.98 -12.98
N ILE A 271 -0.99 10.62 -11.89
CA ILE A 271 -0.86 9.31 -11.24
C ILE A 271 -1.80 8.24 -11.81
N ASP A 272 -2.55 8.57 -12.87
CA ASP A 272 -3.45 7.59 -13.50
C ASP A 272 -2.65 6.42 -14.11
N CYS A 273 -3.26 5.26 -14.16
CA CYS A 273 -2.58 4.03 -14.59
C CYS A 273 -2.20 4.01 -16.08
N SER A 274 -2.66 5.01 -16.85
CA SER A 274 -2.23 5.27 -18.22
C SER A 274 -0.79 5.81 -18.29
N GLY A 275 -0.21 6.21 -17.16
CA GLY A 275 1.04 6.95 -17.07
C GLY A 275 0.80 8.46 -17.17
N PRO A 276 1.74 9.28 -16.68
CA PRO A 276 1.59 10.73 -16.70
C PRO A 276 1.60 11.25 -18.15
N PRO A 277 0.61 12.09 -18.54
CA PRO A 277 0.61 12.79 -19.83
C PRO A 277 1.89 13.60 -20.05
N GLU A 278 2.42 13.62 -21.28
CA GLU A 278 3.69 14.29 -21.61
C GLU A 278 3.66 15.80 -21.34
N ASP A 279 2.50 16.43 -21.53
CA ASP A 279 2.25 17.84 -21.22
C ASP A 279 2.34 18.11 -19.71
N LEU A 280 1.83 17.21 -18.87
CA LEU A 280 1.99 17.34 -17.41
C LEU A 280 3.43 17.10 -16.97
N ILE A 281 4.15 16.16 -17.59
CA ILE A 281 5.59 15.96 -17.31
C ILE A 281 6.37 17.25 -17.63
N GLN A 282 6.12 17.86 -18.78
CA GLN A 282 6.80 19.11 -19.16
C GLN A 282 6.42 20.25 -18.23
N LEU A 283 5.14 20.35 -17.86
CA LEU A 283 4.66 21.35 -16.90
C LEU A 283 5.37 21.21 -15.54
N VAL A 284 5.52 20.00 -15.01
CA VAL A 284 6.26 19.75 -13.76
C VAL A 284 7.70 20.27 -13.87
N LYS A 285 8.39 19.97 -14.99
CA LYS A 285 9.77 20.42 -15.21
C LYS A 285 9.89 21.95 -15.24
N ASP A 286 9.00 22.61 -15.99
CA ASP A 286 8.99 24.07 -16.11
C ASP A 286 8.75 24.72 -14.73
N ARG A 287 7.79 24.20 -13.95
CA ARG A 287 7.47 24.69 -12.61
C ARG A 287 8.57 24.44 -11.58
N LEU A 288 9.28 23.32 -11.67
CA LEU A 288 10.45 23.05 -10.81
C LEU A 288 11.58 24.05 -11.11
N GLN A 289 11.81 24.37 -12.38
CA GLN A 289 12.82 25.34 -12.80
C GLN A 289 12.46 26.75 -12.31
N GLU A 290 11.20 27.17 -12.44
CA GLU A 290 10.70 28.44 -11.89
C GLU A 290 10.94 28.58 -10.38
N ARG A 291 10.85 27.46 -9.64
CA ARG A 291 11.02 27.42 -8.18
C ARG A 291 12.47 27.18 -7.71
N ASN A 292 13.44 27.11 -8.63
CA ASN A 292 14.85 26.80 -8.33
C ASN A 292 15.08 25.46 -7.61
N LEU A 293 14.22 24.45 -7.84
CA LEU A 293 14.35 23.12 -7.24
C LEU A 293 15.21 22.18 -8.10
N VAL A 294 16.43 22.62 -8.42
CA VAL A 294 17.35 21.95 -9.37
C VAL A 294 17.59 20.49 -9.02
N LYS A 295 17.78 20.16 -7.73
CA LYS A 295 18.05 18.79 -7.30
C LYS A 295 16.86 17.84 -7.44
N ALA A 296 15.63 18.36 -7.33
CA ALA A 296 14.43 17.55 -7.56
C ALA A 296 14.21 17.31 -9.06
N LEU A 297 14.58 18.29 -9.90
CA LEU A 297 14.61 18.14 -11.35
C LEU A 297 15.64 17.09 -11.79
N GLU A 298 16.86 17.13 -11.24
CA GLU A 298 17.93 16.16 -11.53
C GLU A 298 17.47 14.71 -11.24
N LEU A 299 16.78 14.46 -10.12
CA LEU A 299 16.23 13.14 -9.80
C LEU A 299 15.21 12.66 -10.84
N MET A 300 14.38 13.55 -11.36
CA MET A 300 13.39 13.22 -12.40
C MET A 300 14.06 12.88 -13.74
N GLU A 301 15.20 13.49 -14.04
CA GLU A 301 15.94 13.31 -15.30
C GLU A 301 16.85 12.07 -15.30
N GLU A 302 17.43 11.68 -14.15
CA GLU A 302 18.29 10.50 -14.02
C GLU A 302 17.56 9.17 -14.37
N ASP A 303 16.28 9.05 -14.03
CA ASP A 303 15.45 7.89 -14.38
C ASP A 303 15.05 7.87 -15.87
N SER A 304 14.94 9.05 -16.49
CA SER A 304 14.71 9.20 -17.94
C SER A 304 15.95 8.79 -18.75
N TRP A 305 17.15 9.06 -18.23
CA TRP A 305 18.42 8.70 -18.89
C TRP A 305 18.73 7.20 -18.79
N SER A 306 18.30 6.55 -17.70
CA SER A 306 18.40 5.10 -17.51
C SER A 306 17.55 4.30 -18.51
N SER A 307 16.54 4.93 -19.13
CA SER A 307 15.73 4.34 -20.21
C SER A 307 16.20 4.73 -21.62
N SER A 308 17.16 5.65 -21.75
CA SER A 308 17.64 6.20 -23.04
C SER A 308 19.04 5.68 -23.45
N GLY A 309 19.65 4.85 -22.63
CA GLY A 309 21.01 4.30 -22.82
C GLY A 309 21.11 3.13 -23.79
N ILE A 310 20.62 3.28 -25.03
CA ILE A 310 21.23 2.68 -26.24
C ILE A 310 20.61 3.36 -27.47
N SER A 311 21.30 4.33 -28.03
CA SER A 311 21.12 4.65 -29.45
C SER A 311 22.48 4.72 -30.14
N SER A 312 22.48 4.23 -31.38
CA SER A 312 23.46 4.51 -32.44
C SER A 312 24.66 3.56 -32.56
N VAL A 313 24.50 2.50 -33.36
CA VAL A 313 25.52 2.20 -34.38
C VAL A 313 24.86 2.04 -35.74
N SER A 314 25.29 2.88 -36.68
CA SER A 314 24.92 2.86 -38.09
C SER A 314 25.54 1.64 -38.77
N SER A 315 24.78 0.93 -39.61
CA SER A 315 25.33 0.27 -40.80
C SER A 315 24.23 0.03 -41.84
N SER A 316 24.62 0.27 -43.09
CA SER A 316 23.84 0.41 -44.31
C SER A 316 23.67 -0.91 -45.08
N CYS A 317 22.58 -0.97 -45.89
CA CYS A 317 22.26 -1.85 -47.05
C CYS A 317 22.13 -3.39 -46.80
N SER A 318 21.21 -4.17 -47.38
CA SER A 318 20.51 -4.15 -48.69
C SER A 318 19.16 -4.92 -48.67
N SER A 319 18.37 -4.75 -49.74
CA SER A 319 17.05 -5.34 -50.03
C SER A 319 16.87 -6.86 -49.90
N SER A 320 15.66 -7.27 -49.51
CA SER A 320 14.80 -8.21 -50.28
C SER A 320 13.36 -8.19 -49.74
N GLU A 321 12.41 -8.12 -50.66
CA GLU A 321 10.96 -8.19 -50.44
C GLU A 321 10.57 -9.60 -49.94
N ASP A 322 9.64 -9.67 -48.98
CA ASP A 322 8.53 -10.64 -49.00
C ASP A 322 7.50 -10.31 -47.90
N GLU A 323 6.24 -10.36 -48.31
CA GLU A 323 5.00 -10.08 -47.58
C GLU A 323 4.79 -11.01 -46.36
N GLY A 324 4.23 -10.48 -45.26
CA GLY A 324 3.76 -11.33 -44.17
C GLY A 324 3.40 -10.61 -42.85
N PHE A 325 2.14 -10.17 -42.76
CA PHE A 325 1.35 -9.89 -41.54
C PHE A 325 1.99 -9.06 -40.40
N GLY A 326 1.54 -7.81 -40.30
CA GLY A 326 1.87 -6.90 -39.22
C GLY A 326 1.39 -7.38 -37.84
N VAL A 327 2.35 -7.78 -37.00
CA VAL A 327 2.23 -7.68 -35.54
C VAL A 327 3.11 -6.51 -35.12
N GLY A 328 2.48 -5.40 -34.76
CA GLY A 328 3.14 -4.25 -34.16
C GLY A 328 3.85 -4.67 -32.87
N ARG A 329 5.18 -4.74 -32.92
CA ARG A 329 6.06 -4.93 -31.77
C ARG A 329 6.08 -3.63 -30.96
N SER A 330 5.20 -3.50 -29.97
CA SER A 330 5.44 -2.59 -28.85
C SER A 330 6.52 -3.21 -27.96
N ASN A 331 7.67 -2.53 -27.86
CA ASN A 331 8.83 -2.94 -27.08
C ASN A 331 8.45 -3.29 -25.63
N GLY A 332 8.86 -4.48 -25.20
CA GLY A 332 8.47 -5.09 -23.94
C GLY A 332 9.07 -4.40 -22.71
N ARG A 333 8.20 -4.07 -21.76
CA ARG A 333 8.53 -4.09 -20.33
C ARG A 333 8.71 -5.57 -19.93
N SER A 334 9.96 -6.03 -19.91
CA SER A 334 10.30 -7.33 -19.33
C SER A 334 10.30 -7.20 -17.81
N GLY A 335 9.18 -7.57 -17.19
CA GLY A 335 9.04 -7.76 -15.75
C GLY A 335 7.89 -8.73 -15.54
N GLY A 336 8.19 -9.91 -15.00
CA GLY A 336 7.31 -11.08 -15.00
C GLY A 336 5.90 -10.82 -14.48
N TYR A 337 4.97 -11.70 -14.86
CA TYR A 337 3.58 -11.79 -14.43
C TYR A 337 3.40 -11.62 -12.91
N SER A 338 3.46 -10.38 -12.44
CA SER A 338 2.91 -9.96 -11.17
C SER A 338 1.58 -9.34 -11.53
N ALA A 339 0.50 -9.87 -10.96
CA ALA A 339 -0.85 -9.37 -11.11
C ALA A 339 -1.00 -7.99 -10.43
N LYS A 340 -0.22 -6.99 -10.88
CA LYS A 340 -0.51 -5.58 -10.64
C LYS A 340 -1.76 -5.29 -11.47
N VAL A 341 -2.92 -5.44 -10.83
CA VAL A 341 -4.19 -4.95 -11.37
C VAL A 341 -3.98 -3.47 -11.66
N VAL A 342 -3.97 -3.13 -12.95
CA VAL A 342 -3.82 -1.77 -13.48
C VAL A 342 -5.07 -1.00 -13.07
N ARG A 343 -4.93 0.00 -12.19
CA ARG A 343 -6.07 0.47 -11.40
C ARG A 343 -6.96 1.57 -11.94
N ARG A 344 -6.59 2.55 -12.77
CA ARG A 344 -7.38 3.80 -12.97
C ARG A 344 -7.63 4.60 -11.68
N SER A 345 -7.40 5.91 -11.72
CA SER A 345 -7.72 6.85 -10.62
C SER A 345 -9.23 7.08 -10.41
N GLU A 346 -10.09 6.21 -10.95
CA GLU A 346 -11.54 6.34 -10.84
C GLU A 346 -11.99 5.88 -9.46
N ALA A 347 -12.58 6.80 -8.70
CA ALA A 347 -13.06 6.55 -7.36
C ALA A 347 -14.16 5.47 -7.37
N ILE A 348 -14.02 4.44 -6.54
CA ILE A 348 -15.00 3.37 -6.44
C ILE A 348 -16.16 3.83 -5.56
N VAL A 349 -17.35 3.94 -6.16
CA VAL A 349 -18.56 4.48 -5.51
C VAL A 349 -19.62 3.42 -5.23
N CYS A 350 -20.43 3.68 -4.22
CA CYS A 350 -21.70 3.00 -3.94
C CYS A 350 -22.76 4.01 -3.51
N HIS A 351 -23.99 3.54 -3.29
CA HIS A 351 -25.11 4.39 -2.87
C HIS A 351 -25.60 4.01 -1.47
N PRO A 352 -26.25 4.93 -0.74
CA PRO A 352 -26.78 4.65 0.60
C PRO A 352 -27.70 3.40 0.68
N TRP A 353 -28.41 3.09 -0.41
CA TRP A 353 -29.29 1.92 -0.52
C TRP A 353 -28.60 0.65 -1.04
N SER A 354 -27.30 0.70 -1.38
CA SER A 354 -26.54 -0.50 -1.74
C SER A 354 -26.51 -1.48 -0.56
N SER A 355 -26.66 -2.78 -0.83
CA SER A 355 -26.58 -3.80 0.21
C SER A 355 -25.15 -3.98 0.70
N LEU A 356 -24.97 -4.31 1.99
CA LEU A 356 -23.65 -4.52 2.58
C LEU A 356 -22.81 -5.55 1.80
N VAL A 357 -23.42 -6.65 1.36
CA VAL A 357 -22.73 -7.68 0.58
C VAL A 357 -22.24 -7.16 -0.77
N ALA A 358 -23.01 -6.31 -1.45
CA ALA A 358 -22.60 -5.72 -2.72
C ALA A 358 -21.38 -4.82 -2.53
N VAL A 359 -21.41 -3.98 -1.49
CA VAL A 359 -20.29 -3.10 -1.13
C VAL A 359 -19.04 -3.91 -0.76
N MET A 360 -19.18 -4.99 0.03
CA MET A 360 -18.06 -5.87 0.38
C MET A 360 -17.45 -6.57 -0.86
N ILE A 361 -18.29 -7.10 -1.75
CA ILE A 361 -17.82 -7.77 -2.97
C ILE A 361 -17.11 -6.75 -3.87
N GLN A 362 -17.68 -5.56 -4.06
CA GLN A 362 -17.08 -4.50 -4.86
C GLN A 362 -15.72 -4.09 -4.29
N ALA A 363 -15.63 -3.84 -2.97
CA ALA A 363 -14.37 -3.54 -2.30
C ALA A 363 -13.29 -4.60 -2.58
N LEU A 364 -13.63 -5.88 -2.43
CA LEU A 364 -12.72 -7.00 -2.66
C LEU A 364 -12.34 -7.17 -4.13
N SER A 365 -13.28 -6.98 -5.06
CA SER A 365 -13.04 -7.05 -6.50
C SER A 365 -12.06 -5.97 -6.97
N HIS A 366 -12.17 -4.77 -6.42
CA HIS A 366 -11.25 -3.66 -6.70
C HIS A 366 -10.02 -3.67 -5.77
N ARG A 367 -9.95 -4.58 -4.80
CA ARG A 367 -8.99 -4.66 -3.68
C ARG A 367 -8.71 -3.30 -3.04
N VAL A 368 -9.79 -2.62 -2.68
CA VAL A 368 -9.82 -1.37 -1.92
C VAL A 368 -10.40 -1.66 -0.54
N ASN A 369 -9.96 -0.90 0.46
CA ASN A 369 -10.43 -1.07 1.85
C ASN A 369 -11.66 -0.22 2.16
N TYR A 370 -12.17 0.54 1.19
CA TYR A 370 -13.27 1.47 1.35
C TYR A 370 -14.02 1.68 0.03
N LEU A 371 -15.22 2.26 0.10
CA LEU A 371 -15.95 2.82 -1.03
C LEU A 371 -16.49 4.20 -0.64
N TRP A 372 -16.52 5.09 -1.62
CA TRP A 372 -17.19 6.38 -1.49
C TRP A 372 -18.70 6.20 -1.63
N VAL A 373 -19.46 6.88 -0.78
CA VAL A 373 -20.93 6.91 -0.86
C VAL A 373 -21.34 8.20 -1.53
N VAL A 374 -22.11 8.09 -2.61
CA VAL A 374 -22.60 9.25 -3.36
C VAL A 374 -24.12 9.21 -3.47
N GLU A 375 -24.73 10.39 -3.48
CA GLU A 375 -26.15 10.55 -3.80
C GLU A 375 -26.40 10.42 -5.32
N GLU A 376 -27.67 10.49 -5.75
CA GLU A 376 -28.06 10.39 -7.16
C GLU A 376 -27.40 11.47 -8.05
N ASP A 377 -27.12 12.65 -7.51
CA ASP A 377 -26.51 13.79 -8.20
C ASP A 377 -24.96 13.78 -8.16
N ARG A 378 -24.37 12.69 -7.65
CA ARG A 378 -22.92 12.49 -7.42
C ARG A 378 -22.32 13.37 -6.32
N THR A 379 -23.13 14.03 -5.51
CA THR A 379 -22.64 14.67 -4.29
C THR A 379 -22.09 13.63 -3.33
N LEU A 380 -20.97 13.98 -2.68
CA LEU A 380 -20.30 13.08 -1.75
C LEU A 380 -21.06 13.02 -0.43
N ALA A 381 -21.66 11.87 -0.13
CA ALA A 381 -22.46 11.64 1.07
C ALA A 381 -21.66 11.05 2.24
N GLY A 382 -20.60 10.28 1.95
CA GLY A 382 -19.86 9.56 2.98
C GLY A 382 -18.80 8.61 2.44
N ILE A 383 -18.25 7.81 3.33
CA ILE A 383 -17.36 6.69 3.02
C ILE A 383 -17.75 5.46 3.84
N VAL A 384 -17.65 4.28 3.25
CA VAL A 384 -17.78 3.00 3.97
C VAL A 384 -16.43 2.30 3.94
N THR A 385 -15.91 1.91 5.10
CA THR A 385 -14.60 1.26 5.24
C THR A 385 -14.74 -0.19 5.69
N PHE A 386 -13.71 -1.00 5.47
CA PHE A 386 -13.61 -2.35 6.03
C PHE A 386 -13.72 -2.36 7.56
N ALA A 387 -13.14 -1.39 8.26
CA ALA A 387 -13.33 -1.24 9.70
C ALA A 387 -14.80 -1.05 10.07
N GLY A 388 -15.54 -0.19 9.35
CA GLY A 388 -16.98 -0.02 9.52
C GLY A 388 -17.75 -1.32 9.28
N MET A 389 -17.46 -2.03 8.18
CA MET A 389 -18.08 -3.31 7.88
C MET A 389 -17.79 -4.35 8.98
N LEU A 390 -16.55 -4.45 9.44
CA LEU A 390 -16.11 -5.36 10.50
C LEU A 390 -16.82 -5.06 11.83
N LYS A 391 -17.07 -3.79 12.15
CA LYS A 391 -17.84 -3.39 13.33
C LYS A 391 -19.24 -3.97 13.30
N VAL A 392 -19.94 -3.88 12.17
CA VAL A 392 -21.27 -4.48 11.98
C VAL A 392 -21.24 -5.99 12.21
N PHE A 393 -20.27 -6.70 11.63
CA PHE A 393 -20.13 -8.14 11.87
C PHE A 393 -19.78 -8.48 13.31
N ARG A 394 -18.91 -7.69 13.94
CA ARG A 394 -18.49 -7.89 15.33
C ARG A 394 -19.65 -7.77 16.30
N GLU A 395 -20.51 -6.77 16.11
CA GLU A 395 -21.73 -6.58 16.90
C GLU A 395 -22.69 -7.76 16.74
N ARG A 396 -22.89 -8.24 15.51
CA ARG A 396 -23.71 -9.45 15.26
C ARG A 396 -23.13 -10.68 15.94
N LEU A 397 -21.81 -10.88 15.89
CA LEU A 397 -21.16 -11.98 16.61
C LEU A 397 -21.37 -11.90 18.12
N ARG A 398 -21.37 -10.70 18.72
CA ARG A 398 -21.68 -10.51 20.14
C ARG A 398 -23.12 -10.89 20.48
N THR A 399 -24.08 -10.67 19.57
CA THR A 399 -25.49 -11.07 19.79
C THR A 399 -25.76 -12.56 19.62
N MET A 400 -24.83 -13.31 19.02
CA MET A 400 -24.95 -14.74 18.75
C MET A 400 -24.20 -15.64 19.75
N ALA A 401 -23.26 -15.06 20.51
CA ALA A 401 -22.53 -15.69 21.60
C ALA A 401 -23.31 -15.55 22.91
#